data_AF-A0A832L3J6-F1
#
_entry.id   AF-A0A832L3J6-F1
#
_cell.length_a   1.000
_cell.length_b   1.000
_cell.length_c   1.000
_cell.angle_alpha   90.00
_cell.angle_beta   90.00
_cell.angle_gamma   90.00
#
_symmetry.space_group_name_H-M   'P 1'
#
loop_
_entity.id
_entity.type
_entity.pdbx_description
1 polymer ?
#
loop_
_entity_poly.entity_id
_entity_poly.type
_entity_poly.pdbx_seq_one_letter_code
_entity_poly.pdbx_strand_id
1 'polypeptide(L)' 'MIKRLALWFRGLPPNVKGMLILIPLLLLAIMLGWERIWNGIRKGFLYFNK' A
#
# COMPACT_ATOMS: atom_id res chain seq x y z
N MET A 1 -20.99 10.01 -10.72
CA MET A 1 -20.22 10.12 -9.45
C MET A 1 -18.73 10.40 -9.66
N ILE A 2 -18.07 9.77 -10.64
CA ILE A 2 -16.62 9.94 -10.91
C ILE A 2 -16.21 11.42 -11.09
N LYS A 3 -17.01 12.24 -11.79
CA LYS A 3 -16.76 13.69 -11.97
C LYS A 3 -16.70 14.46 -10.63
N ARG A 4 -17.56 14.10 -9.67
CA ARG A 4 -17.61 14.73 -8.35
C ARG A 4 -16.39 14.34 -7.51
N LEU A 5 -15.92 13.10 -7.67
CA LEU A 5 -14.72 12.59 -7.00
C LEU A 5 -13.45 13.25 -7.55
N ALA A 6 -13.38 13.47 -8.87
CA ALA A 6 -12.27 14.19 -9.50
C ALA A 6 -12.22 15.67 -9.09
N LEU A 7 -13.38 16.34 -8.98
CA LEU A 7 -13.49 17.70 -8.47
C LEU A 7 -13.07 17.80 -7.00
N TRP A 8 -13.54 16.88 -6.17
CA TRP A 8 -13.15 16.76 -4.77
C TRP A 8 -11.64 16.56 -4.62
N PHE A 9 -11.06 15.62 -5.39
CA PHE A 9 -9.63 15.35 -5.38
C PHE A 9 -8.80 16.58 -5.82
N ARG A 10 -9.26 17.32 -6.83
CA ARG A 10 -8.60 18.56 -7.29
C ARG A 10 -8.63 19.66 -6.22
N GLY A 11 -9.65 19.71 -5.37
CA GLY A 11 -9.76 20.68 -4.28
C GLY A 11 -8.86 20.43 -3.07
N LEU A 12 -8.19 19.26 -3.00
CA LEU A 12 -7.35 18.91 -1.87
C LEU A 12 -5.99 19.63 -1.89
N PRO A 13 -5.42 19.95 -0.71
CA PRO A 13 -4.04 20.40 -0.58
C PRO A 13 -3.02 19.45 -1.23
N PRO A 14 -1.89 19.94 -1.78
CA PRO A 14 -0.90 19.12 -2.50
C PRO A 14 -0.33 17.95 -1.69
N ASN A 15 -0.10 18.17 -0.39
CA ASN A 15 0.35 17.15 0.56
C ASN A 15 -0.65 15.99 0.70
N VAL A 16 -1.94 16.31 0.82
CA VAL A 16 -3.01 15.32 0.96
C VAL A 16 -3.19 14.50 -0.32
N LYS A 17 -3.07 15.13 -1.49
CA LYS A 17 -3.08 14.44 -2.79
C LYS A 17 -1.93 13.43 -2.91
N GLY A 18 -0.73 13.83 -2.49
CA GLY A 18 0.44 12.95 -2.45
C GLY A 18 0.20 11.73 -1.55
N MET A 19 -0.31 11.95 -0.34
CA MET A 19 -0.66 10.86 0.58
C MET A 19 -1.69 9.89 -0.02
N LEU A 20 -2.74 10.41 -0.66
CA LEU A 20 -3.77 9.57 -1.30
C LEU A 20 -3.22 8.73 -2.46
N ILE A 21 -2.22 9.22 -3.19
CA ILE A 21 -1.54 8.46 -4.26
C ILE A 21 -0.58 7.42 -3.68
N LEU A 22 0.06 7.72 -2.54
CA LEU A 22 0.98 6.80 -1.88
C LEU A 22 0.29 5.54 -1.32
N ILE A 23 -0.96 5.64 -0.88
CA ILE A 23 -1.73 4.49 -0.36
C ILE A 23 -1.83 3.34 -1.39
N PRO A 24 -2.32 3.53 -2.63
CA PRO A 24 -2.36 2.46 -3.61
C PRO A 24 -0.96 2.03 -4.06
N LEU A 25 0.02 2.94 -4.06
CA LEU A 25 1.41 2.60 -4.38
C LEU A 25 2.00 1.64 -3.33
N LEU A 26 1.73 1.87 -2.05
CA LEU A 26 2.11 0.97 -0.94
C LEU A 26 1.45 -0.40 -1.08
N LEU A 27 0.16 -0.43 -1.40
CA LEU A 27 -0.56 -1.70 -1.62
C LEU A 27 0.07 -2.49 -2.76
N LEU A 28 0.41 -1.85 -3.88
CA LEU A 28 1.12 -2.50 -4.99
C LEU A 28 2.50 -3.00 -4.57
N ALA A 29 3.26 -2.22 -3.80
CA ALA A 29 4.56 -2.65 -3.30
C ALA A 29 4.45 -3.89 -2.39
N ILE A 30 3.42 -3.95 -1.53
CA ILE A 30 3.14 -5.13 -0.69
C ILE A 30 2.77 -6.33 -1.55
N MET A 31 1.91 -6.15 -2.57
CA MET A 31 1.51 -7.23 -3.48
C MET A 31 2.72 -7.79 -4.26
N LEU A 32 3.58 -6.93 -4.78
CA LEU A 32 4.81 -7.33 -5.47
C LEU A 32 5.81 -8.02 -4.52
N GLY A 33 5.85 -7.60 -3.26
CA GLY A 33 6.69 -8.17 -2.21
C GLY A 33 6.09 -9.40 -1.52
N TRP A 34 4.89 -9.86 -1.90
CA TRP A 34 4.13 -10.84 -1.14
C TRP A 34 4.89 -12.16 -0.92
N GLU A 35 5.57 -12.67 -1.96
CA GLU A 35 6.40 -13.88 -1.82
C GLU A 35 7.56 -13.69 -0.83
N ARG A 36 8.21 -12.52 -0.85
CA ARG A 36 9.32 -12.21 0.05
C ARG A 36 8.83 -12.08 1.49
N ILE A 37 7.67 -11.45 1.68
CA ILE A 37 7.00 -11.33 2.98
C ILE A 37 6.64 -12.72 3.51
N TRP A 38 6.00 -13.56 2.70
CA TRP A 38 5.62 -14.91 3.07
C TRP A 38 6.83 -15.79 3.41
N ASN A 39 7.90 -15.70 2.62
CA ASN A 39 9.16 -16.39 2.90
C ASN A 39 9.82 -15.89 4.19
N GLY A 40 9.75 -14.60 4.48
CA GLY A 40 10.21 -14.02 5.75
C GLY A 40 9.43 -14.56 6.94
N ILE A 41 8.09 -14.57 6.84
CA ILE A 41 7.19 -15.11 7.86
C ILE A 41 7.48 -16.59 8.09
N ARG A 42 7.55 -17.40 7.03
CA ARG A 42 7.84 -18.84 7.13
C ARG A 42 9.18 -19.11 7.79
N LYS A 43 10.22 -18.35 7.45
CA LYS A 43 11.55 -18.45 8.11
C LYS A 43 11.48 -18.03 9.58
N GLY A 44 10.73 -16.98 9.91
CA GLY A 44 10.49 -16.56 11.29
C GLY A 44 9.79 -17.63 12.12
N PHE A 45 8.73 -18.23 11.60
CA PHE A 45 8.04 -19.33 12.28
C PHE A 45 8.91 -20.58 12.42
N LEU A 46 9.74 -20.90 11.42
CA LEU A 46 10.72 -22.00 11.51
C LEU A 46 11.79 -21.74 12.58
N TYR A 47 12.12 -20.48 12.89
CA TYR A 47 13.06 -20.13 13.96
C TYR A 47 12.49 -20.44 15.35
N PHE A 48 11.18 -20.27 15.55
CA PHE A 48 10.50 -20.58 16.83
C PHE A 48 10.09 -22.06 16.99
N ASN A 49 10.28 -22.89 15.96
CA ASN A 49 9.98 -24.32 15.98
C ASN A 49 11.23 -25.19 16.22
N LYS A 50 12.32 -24.57 16.70
CA LYS A 50 13.53 -25.23 17.23
C LYS A 50 13.59 -24.99 18.73
#